data_AF-A0A6G4A7R2-F1
#
_entry.id   AF-A0A6G4A7R2-F1
#
_cell.length_a   1.000
_cell.length_b   1.000
_cell.length_c   1.000
_cell.angle_alpha   90.00
_cell.angle_beta   90.00
_cell.angle_gamma   90.00
#
_symmetry.space_group_name_H-M   'P 1'
#
loop_
_entity.id
_entity.type
_entity.pdbx_description
1 polymer ?
#
loop_
_entity_poly.entity_id
_entity_poly.type
_entity_poly.pdbx_seq_one_letter_code
_entity_poly.pdbx_strand_id
1 'polypeptide(L)'
;MAPPWFMYPYIGRYSIGWRMGYGEDYIIEFGNWFSALNIGEQNNFRQMFPPPKGWLGWYEEDHLDEDIYDDEGDLLWNVEGKPAYSINWLSEQVNNGEKLEYLLFWGHQPSNNGRITISCLSQWWKEEFEVEINSYCCMEQYMMAEKAMIFDDKEMLERILKSDNPKEIKELGRKVNNFNEAIWTKKRYSTVLNGNYAKFLQNPKLMQFLLQTEDKILVEASPYDQIWGIGMSSDDQSVNDPFKWKGENLLGFALMEVRDELKRIYKNYNALNLNKL
;
A
#
# COMPACT_ATOMS: atom_id res chain seq x y z
N MET A 1 -21.73 11.13 -6.51
CA MET A 1 -20.77 10.43 -7.38
C MET A 1 -19.72 9.77 -6.50
N ALA A 2 -18.85 8.93 -7.03
CA ALA A 2 -17.72 8.44 -6.25
C ALA A 2 -16.62 9.51 -6.18
N PRO A 3 -15.87 9.59 -5.07
CA PRO A 3 -14.66 10.40 -5.05
C PRO A 3 -13.66 9.95 -6.13
N PRO A 4 -12.83 10.86 -6.66
CA PRO A 4 -11.88 10.55 -7.73
C PRO A 4 -10.95 9.36 -7.42
N TRP A 5 -10.46 9.24 -6.19
CA TRP A 5 -9.58 8.14 -5.76
C TRP A 5 -10.26 6.77 -5.68
N PHE A 6 -11.59 6.70 -5.67
CA PHE A 6 -12.31 5.43 -5.79
C PHE A 6 -12.70 5.12 -7.22
N MET A 7 -12.95 6.14 -8.03
CA MET A 7 -13.32 5.97 -9.44
C MET A 7 -12.11 5.60 -10.31
N TYR A 8 -11.00 6.32 -10.12
CA TYR A 8 -9.74 6.10 -10.82
C TYR A 8 -8.61 5.93 -9.80
N PRO A 9 -8.59 4.80 -9.06
CA PRO A 9 -7.64 4.55 -7.97
C PRO A 9 -6.16 4.48 -8.40
N TYR A 10 -5.90 4.52 -9.70
CA TYR A 10 -4.58 4.44 -10.32
C TYR A 10 -4.08 5.80 -10.85
N ILE A 11 -4.94 6.83 -10.95
CA ILE A 11 -4.52 8.19 -11.28
C ILE A 11 -4.25 8.96 -9.98
N GLY A 12 -2.99 9.34 -9.71
CA GLY A 12 -2.65 10.16 -8.56
C GLY A 12 -3.20 11.59 -8.67
N ARG A 13 -3.37 12.26 -7.53
CA ARG A 13 -3.98 13.61 -7.44
C ARG A 13 -3.39 14.63 -8.41
N TYR A 14 -2.07 14.63 -8.57
CA TYR A 14 -1.35 15.60 -9.40
C TYR A 14 -1.05 15.10 -10.82
N SER A 15 -1.55 13.92 -11.17
CA SER A 15 -1.34 13.34 -12.48
C SER A 15 -1.93 14.20 -13.59
N ILE A 16 -1.23 14.27 -14.72
CA ILE A 16 -1.76 14.89 -15.95
C ILE A 16 -2.99 14.14 -16.48
N GLY A 17 -3.23 12.90 -16.04
CA GLY A 17 -4.40 12.11 -16.40
C GLY A 17 -5.75 12.77 -16.05
N TRP A 18 -5.76 13.69 -15.09
CA TRP A 18 -6.95 14.50 -14.74
C TRP A 18 -7.19 15.70 -15.66
N ARG A 19 -6.22 16.05 -16.53
CA ARG A 19 -6.28 17.24 -17.40
C ARG A 19 -6.19 16.92 -18.89
N MET A 20 -5.63 15.76 -19.24
CA MET A 20 -5.44 15.32 -20.62
C MET A 20 -5.59 13.80 -20.77
N GLY A 21 -6.28 13.15 -19.82
CA GLY A 21 -6.44 11.70 -19.79
C GLY A 21 -7.90 11.30 -19.56
N TYR A 22 -8.12 10.01 -19.38
CA TYR A 22 -9.45 9.42 -19.20
C TYR A 22 -10.13 9.84 -17.88
N GLY A 23 -9.43 10.51 -16.97
CA GLY A 23 -10.01 11.08 -15.74
C GLY A 23 -10.56 12.50 -15.91
N GLU A 24 -10.26 13.19 -17.01
CA GLU A 24 -10.60 14.61 -17.22
C GLU A 24 -12.12 14.86 -17.18
N ASP A 25 -12.89 14.13 -17.98
CA ASP A 25 -14.34 14.29 -18.00
C ASP A 25 -14.95 14.05 -16.60
N TYR A 26 -14.47 13.02 -15.90
CA TYR A 26 -14.97 12.68 -14.58
C TYR A 26 -14.65 13.74 -13.53
N ILE A 27 -13.43 14.29 -13.51
CA ILE A 27 -13.07 15.29 -12.49
C ILE A 27 -13.86 16.59 -12.69
N ILE A 28 -14.17 16.94 -13.94
CA ILE A 28 -15.04 18.07 -14.28
C ILE A 28 -16.47 17.81 -13.83
N GLU A 29 -17.05 16.65 -14.18
CA GLU A 29 -18.40 16.27 -13.76
C GLU A 29 -18.53 16.19 -12.24
N PHE A 30 -17.55 15.58 -11.57
CA PHE A 30 -17.48 15.51 -10.12
C PHE A 30 -17.44 16.91 -9.50
N GLY A 31 -16.59 17.80 -10.02
CA GLY A 31 -16.48 19.19 -9.55
C GLY A 31 -17.79 19.96 -9.70
N ASN A 32 -18.45 19.85 -10.84
CA ASN A 32 -19.76 20.47 -11.10
C ASN A 32 -20.84 19.93 -10.16
N TRP A 33 -20.91 18.61 -10.00
CA TRP A 33 -21.87 17.96 -9.11
C TRP A 33 -21.62 18.35 -7.64
N PHE A 34 -20.38 18.26 -7.17
CA PHE A 34 -20.03 18.55 -5.77
C PHE A 34 -20.28 20.01 -5.41
N SER A 35 -19.96 20.93 -6.33
CA SER A 35 -20.21 22.38 -6.14
C SER A 35 -21.69 22.75 -6.15
N ALA A 36 -22.54 21.93 -6.78
CA ALA A 36 -23.99 22.13 -6.78
C ALA A 36 -24.69 21.66 -5.49
N LEU A 37 -24.02 20.84 -4.67
CA LEU A 37 -24.52 20.43 -3.35
C LEU A 37 -24.54 21.61 -2.38
N ASN A 38 -25.48 21.61 -1.43
CA ASN A 38 -25.43 22.58 -0.34
C ASN A 38 -24.30 22.25 0.66
N ILE A 39 -23.92 23.21 1.50
CA ILE A 39 -22.80 23.06 2.45
C ILE A 39 -22.99 21.85 3.38
N GLY A 40 -24.22 21.58 3.83
CA GLY A 40 -24.51 20.42 4.68
C GLY A 40 -24.29 19.09 3.95
N GLU A 41 -24.72 19.00 2.69
CA GLU A 41 -24.51 17.84 1.83
C GLU A 41 -23.03 17.62 1.50
N GLN A 42 -22.28 18.71 1.21
CA GLN A 42 -20.84 18.64 1.00
C GLN A 42 -20.13 18.11 2.26
N ASN A 43 -20.44 18.67 3.44
CA ASN A 43 -19.85 18.23 4.69
C ASN A 43 -20.16 16.76 5.01
N ASN A 44 -21.40 16.34 4.77
CA ASN A 44 -21.79 14.94 4.92
C ASN A 44 -21.00 14.03 3.96
N PHE A 45 -20.86 14.44 2.68
CA PHE A 45 -20.07 13.67 1.71
C PHE A 45 -18.60 13.55 2.12
N ARG A 46 -17.97 14.65 2.58
CA ARG A 46 -16.58 14.65 3.08
C ARG A 46 -16.38 13.71 4.26
N GLN A 47 -17.32 13.68 5.20
CA GLN A 47 -17.27 12.77 6.35
C GLN A 47 -17.49 11.30 5.95
N MET A 48 -18.35 11.05 4.97
CA MET A 48 -18.59 9.71 4.46
C MET A 48 -17.40 9.18 3.67
N PHE A 49 -16.72 10.05 2.92
CA PHE A 49 -15.63 9.71 2.03
C PHE A 49 -14.43 10.63 2.28
N PRO A 50 -13.71 10.42 3.39
CA PRO A 50 -12.53 11.23 3.68
C PRO A 50 -11.43 10.95 2.65
N PRO A 51 -10.60 11.95 2.30
CA PRO A 51 -9.49 11.75 1.38
C PRO A 51 -8.48 10.75 1.96
N PRO A 52 -7.97 9.82 1.15
CA PRO A 52 -6.86 8.96 1.53
C PRO A 52 -5.52 9.73 1.57
N LYS A 53 -4.48 9.09 2.10
CA LYS A 53 -3.08 9.50 1.88
C LYS A 53 -2.82 9.67 0.37
N GLY A 54 -2.14 10.74 -0.01
CA GLY A 54 -1.95 11.20 -1.39
C GLY A 54 -3.08 12.09 -1.94
N TRP A 55 -4.17 12.25 -1.17
CA TRP A 55 -5.31 13.10 -1.48
C TRP A 55 -5.67 14.04 -0.32
N LEU A 56 -4.86 14.11 0.74
CA LEU A 56 -5.14 14.94 1.91
C LEU A 56 -5.14 16.43 1.55
N GLY A 57 -6.09 17.19 2.07
CA GLY A 57 -6.34 18.57 1.64
C GLY A 57 -7.02 18.68 0.28
N TRP A 58 -7.61 17.61 -0.27
CA TRP A 58 -8.39 17.69 -1.53
C TRP A 58 -9.66 18.54 -1.41
N TYR A 59 -10.34 18.50 -0.25
CA TYR A 59 -11.60 19.21 -0.03
C TYR A 59 -11.46 20.59 0.61
N GLU A 60 -10.32 20.89 1.24
CA GLU A 60 -10.15 22.04 2.12
C GLU A 60 -9.15 23.04 1.55
N GLU A 61 -9.44 24.33 1.72
CA GLU A 61 -8.51 25.42 1.42
C GLU A 61 -7.56 25.71 2.60
N ASP A 62 -7.85 25.21 3.81
CA ASP A 62 -7.18 25.61 5.06
C ASP A 62 -5.92 24.78 5.41
N HIS A 63 -5.50 23.84 4.55
CA HIS A 63 -4.19 23.15 4.59
C HIS A 63 -3.79 22.46 5.93
N LEU A 64 -4.74 22.15 6.82
CA LEU A 64 -4.42 21.62 8.15
C LEU A 64 -3.99 20.14 8.13
N ASP A 65 -4.50 19.37 7.17
CA ASP A 65 -4.15 17.97 6.92
C ASP A 65 -3.64 17.84 5.49
N GLU A 66 -2.39 18.23 5.22
CA GLU A 66 -1.74 18.03 3.93
C GLU A 66 -0.91 16.75 3.87
N ASP A 67 -0.78 16.20 2.67
CA ASP A 67 0.16 15.11 2.42
C ASP A 67 1.60 15.57 2.59
N ILE A 68 2.42 14.66 3.11
CA ILE A 68 3.84 14.91 3.32
C ILE A 68 4.58 14.23 2.18
N TYR A 69 5.53 14.93 1.58
CA TYR A 69 6.40 14.41 0.54
C TYR A 69 7.86 14.54 0.96
N ASP A 70 8.72 13.65 0.48
CA ASP A 70 10.16 13.83 0.61
C ASP A 70 10.69 14.87 -0.41
N ASP A 71 11.99 15.19 -0.33
CA ASP A 71 12.63 16.19 -1.20
C ASP A 71 12.59 15.81 -2.70
N GLU A 72 12.28 14.55 -3.02
CA GLU A 72 12.18 14.03 -4.39
C GLU A 72 10.72 13.92 -4.86
N GLY A 73 9.75 14.25 -3.99
CA GLY A 73 8.31 14.24 -4.30
C GLY A 73 7.62 12.90 -4.03
N ASP A 74 8.25 11.97 -3.30
CA ASP A 74 7.63 10.70 -2.93
C ASP A 74 6.71 10.88 -1.73
N LEU A 75 5.49 10.32 -1.81
CA LEU A 75 4.49 10.40 -0.74
C LEU A 75 4.96 9.66 0.51
N LEU A 76 4.92 10.36 1.65
CA LEU A 76 5.17 9.86 3.00
C LEU A 76 3.86 9.83 3.79
N TRP A 77 3.55 8.68 4.40
CA TRP A 77 2.32 8.53 5.18
C TRP A 77 2.43 9.14 6.57
N ASN A 78 3.64 9.14 7.12
CA ASN A 78 3.99 9.61 8.45
C ASN A 78 5.20 10.55 8.36
N VAL A 79 5.36 11.39 9.38
CA VAL A 79 6.49 12.35 9.49
C VAL A 79 7.83 11.62 9.34
N GLU A 80 8.71 12.17 8.50
CA GLU A 80 10.03 11.60 8.15
C GLU A 80 9.98 10.18 7.54
N GLY A 81 8.81 9.73 7.05
CA GLY A 81 8.65 8.38 6.48
C GLY A 81 8.75 7.26 7.53
N LYS A 82 8.59 7.59 8.82
CA LYS A 82 8.68 6.60 9.89
C LYS A 82 7.48 5.64 9.88
N PRO A 83 7.70 4.33 10.04
CA PRO A 83 6.60 3.39 10.27
C PRO A 83 5.78 3.77 11.51
N ALA A 84 4.46 3.71 11.42
CA ALA A 84 3.55 3.76 12.56
C ALA A 84 3.70 2.50 13.44
N TYR A 85 4.00 1.35 12.82
CA TYR A 85 4.28 0.10 13.52
C TYR A 85 5.74 -0.32 13.38
N SER A 86 6.32 -0.81 14.47
CA SER A 86 7.70 -1.30 14.51
C SER A 86 7.88 -2.37 15.57
N ILE A 87 9.04 -3.05 15.56
CA ILE A 87 9.40 -3.99 16.64
C ILE A 87 9.44 -3.30 18.00
N ASN A 88 9.90 -2.05 18.07
CA ASN A 88 9.96 -1.31 19.32
C ASN A 88 8.54 -1.05 19.86
N TRP A 89 7.63 -0.60 18.98
CA TRP A 89 6.21 -0.45 19.33
C TRP A 89 5.61 -1.77 19.79
N LEU A 90 5.84 -2.86 19.04
CA LEU A 90 5.30 -4.17 19.36
C LEU A 90 5.83 -4.70 20.70
N SER A 91 7.12 -4.51 20.97
CA SER A 91 7.76 -4.87 22.23
C SER A 91 7.17 -4.09 23.41
N GLU A 92 6.87 -2.80 23.21
CA GLU A 92 6.18 -1.97 24.21
C GLU A 92 4.78 -2.49 24.51
N GLN A 93 3.99 -2.84 23.48
CA GLN A 93 2.66 -3.43 23.68
C GLN A 93 2.73 -4.74 24.50
N VAL A 94 3.68 -5.62 24.17
CA VAL A 94 3.87 -6.87 24.92
C VAL A 94 4.29 -6.59 26.37
N ASN A 95 5.20 -5.64 26.60
CA ASN A 95 5.62 -5.25 27.96
C ASN A 95 4.47 -4.64 28.78
N ASN A 96 3.53 -3.95 28.13
CA ASN A 96 2.33 -3.42 28.76
C ASN A 96 1.27 -4.50 29.07
N GLY A 97 1.51 -5.75 28.68
CA GLY A 97 0.62 -6.88 28.93
C GLY A 97 -0.55 -6.98 27.95
N GLU A 98 -0.45 -6.31 26.80
CA GLU A 98 -1.47 -6.41 25.74
C GLU A 98 -1.58 -7.84 25.21
N LYS A 99 -2.81 -8.30 25.00
CA LYS A 99 -3.09 -9.62 24.43
C LYS A 99 -3.13 -9.52 22.92
N LEU A 100 -1.98 -9.75 22.29
CA LEU A 100 -1.82 -9.66 20.85
C LEU A 100 -2.07 -11.02 20.18
N GLU A 101 -2.83 -11.00 19.09
CA GLU A 101 -2.98 -12.15 18.20
C GLU A 101 -2.09 -11.97 16.97
N TYR A 102 -1.35 -13.02 16.60
CA TYR A 102 -0.45 -13.01 15.46
C TYR A 102 -1.04 -13.79 14.28
N LEU A 103 -0.96 -13.21 13.09
CA LEU A 103 -1.34 -13.85 11.83
C LEU A 103 -0.08 -14.05 10.99
N LEU A 104 0.49 -15.25 11.09
CA LEU A 104 1.73 -15.63 10.42
C LEU A 104 1.45 -15.98 8.95
N PHE A 105 2.17 -15.35 8.02
CA PHE A 105 2.06 -15.64 6.60
C PHE A 105 3.43 -15.86 5.96
N TRP A 106 3.49 -16.82 5.06
CA TRP A 106 4.65 -17.08 4.21
C TRP A 106 4.21 -17.89 2.99
N GLY A 107 4.89 -17.68 1.85
CA GLY A 107 4.49 -18.24 0.56
C GLY A 107 3.42 -17.42 -0.16
N HIS A 108 3.21 -17.73 -1.44
CA HIS A 108 2.44 -16.90 -2.38
C HIS A 108 1.47 -17.71 -3.26
N GLN A 109 1.39 -19.03 -3.05
CA GLN A 109 0.56 -19.88 -3.90
C GLN A 109 -0.93 -19.71 -3.57
N PRO A 110 -1.81 -19.55 -4.57
CA PRO A 110 -3.24 -19.58 -4.36
C PRO A 110 -3.68 -20.97 -3.91
N SER A 111 -4.84 -21.04 -3.25
CA SER A 111 -5.44 -22.33 -2.95
C SER A 111 -5.91 -23.03 -4.23
N ASN A 112 -5.92 -24.37 -4.22
CA ASN A 112 -6.32 -25.19 -5.36
C ASN A 112 -7.75 -24.90 -5.87
N ASN A 113 -8.62 -24.33 -5.03
CA ASN A 113 -10.01 -24.01 -5.37
C ASN A 113 -10.22 -22.51 -5.68
N GLY A 114 -9.14 -21.74 -5.85
CA GLY A 114 -9.20 -20.31 -6.18
C GLY A 114 -9.67 -19.41 -5.04
N ARG A 115 -9.81 -19.93 -3.81
CA ARG A 115 -10.08 -19.09 -2.64
C ARG A 115 -8.85 -18.28 -2.28
N ILE A 116 -9.07 -17.03 -1.91
CA ILE A 116 -8.04 -16.20 -1.31
C ILE A 116 -7.70 -16.77 0.07
N THR A 117 -6.41 -16.93 0.30
CA THR A 117 -5.85 -17.36 1.57
C THR A 117 -4.82 -16.34 2.00
N ILE A 118 -4.27 -16.56 3.19
CA ILE A 118 -3.26 -15.69 3.79
C ILE A 118 -2.03 -15.43 2.91
N SER A 119 -1.74 -16.29 1.93
CA SER A 119 -0.66 -16.09 0.98
C SER A 119 -0.85 -14.85 0.08
N CYS A 120 -2.05 -14.27 0.02
CA CYS A 120 -2.30 -13.03 -0.72
C CYS A 120 -1.61 -11.80 -0.13
N LEU A 121 -1.20 -11.88 1.14
CA LEU A 121 -0.38 -10.86 1.82
C LEU A 121 1.06 -10.82 1.28
N SER A 122 1.51 -11.88 0.60
CA SER A 122 2.83 -11.91 -0.01
C SER A 122 2.98 -10.89 -1.14
N GLN A 123 4.17 -10.30 -1.25
CA GLN A 123 4.52 -9.42 -2.37
C GLN A 123 4.60 -10.17 -3.72
N TRP A 124 4.70 -11.51 -3.67
CA TRP A 124 4.77 -12.39 -4.84
C TRP A 124 3.40 -12.91 -5.29
N TRP A 125 2.32 -12.58 -4.56
CA TRP A 125 0.97 -12.90 -5.00
C TRP A 125 0.69 -12.20 -6.33
N LYS A 126 0.38 -12.98 -7.37
CA LYS A 126 0.06 -12.45 -8.70
C LYS A 126 -1.37 -11.91 -8.71
N GLU A 127 -1.48 -10.60 -8.68
CA GLU A 127 -2.71 -9.83 -8.88
C GLU A 127 -2.31 -8.49 -9.48
N GLU A 128 -2.94 -8.13 -10.58
CA GLU A 128 -2.62 -6.93 -11.33
C GLU A 128 -3.14 -5.68 -10.61
N PHE A 129 -2.37 -4.60 -10.69
CA PHE A 129 -2.79 -3.26 -10.28
C PHE A 129 -1.98 -2.21 -11.03
N GLU A 130 -2.52 -1.01 -11.13
CA GLU A 130 -1.95 0.11 -11.89
C GLU A 130 -1.51 1.23 -10.96
N VAL A 131 -0.40 1.89 -11.28
CA VAL A 131 0.00 3.15 -10.64
C VAL A 131 0.46 4.09 -11.74
N GLU A 132 -0.23 5.23 -11.84
CA GLU A 132 -0.06 6.22 -12.90
C GLU A 132 -0.23 5.60 -14.30
N ILE A 133 0.88 5.38 -15.00
CA ILE A 133 0.90 4.87 -16.39
C ILE A 133 1.36 3.40 -16.48
N ASN A 134 1.78 2.81 -15.36
CA ASN A 134 2.35 1.47 -15.33
C ASN A 134 1.36 0.49 -14.73
N SER A 135 1.27 -0.70 -15.33
CA SER A 135 0.64 -1.88 -14.75
C SER A 135 1.69 -2.81 -14.16
N TYR A 136 1.38 -3.40 -13.01
CA TYR A 136 2.25 -4.32 -12.28
C TYR A 136 1.52 -5.63 -12.01
N CYS A 137 2.17 -6.75 -12.34
CA CYS A 137 1.60 -8.09 -12.15
C CYS A 137 1.60 -8.56 -10.69
N CYS A 138 2.42 -7.93 -9.85
CA CYS A 138 2.52 -8.18 -8.40
C CYS A 138 3.31 -7.06 -7.72
N MET A 139 3.30 -7.05 -6.39
CA MET A 139 4.02 -6.04 -5.60
C MET A 139 5.53 -6.12 -5.72
N GLU A 140 6.10 -7.31 -5.95
CA GLU A 140 7.55 -7.44 -6.21
C GLU A 140 7.96 -6.66 -7.48
N GLN A 141 7.13 -6.69 -8.53
CA GLN A 141 7.39 -5.93 -9.76
C GLN A 141 7.38 -4.43 -9.50
N TYR A 142 6.38 -3.94 -8.78
CA TYR A 142 6.28 -2.55 -8.37
C TYR A 142 7.51 -2.14 -7.55
N MET A 143 7.83 -2.86 -6.48
CA MET A 143 8.94 -2.52 -5.58
C MET A 143 10.29 -2.47 -6.32
N MET A 144 10.55 -3.40 -7.25
CA MET A 144 11.80 -3.40 -8.01
C MET A 144 11.81 -2.35 -9.12
N ALA A 145 10.67 -2.03 -9.73
CA ALA A 145 10.56 -0.94 -10.71
C ALA A 145 10.80 0.43 -10.04
N GLU A 146 10.18 0.69 -8.89
CA GLU A 146 10.40 1.88 -8.06
C GLU A 146 11.87 2.00 -7.67
N LYS A 147 12.49 0.90 -7.24
CA LYS A 147 13.92 0.86 -6.96
C LYS A 147 14.76 1.26 -8.18
N ALA A 148 14.43 0.77 -9.38
CA ALA A 148 15.13 1.15 -10.59
C ALA A 148 14.94 2.63 -10.94
N MET A 149 13.74 3.19 -10.72
CA MET A 149 13.46 4.62 -10.92
C MET A 149 14.24 5.51 -9.96
N ILE A 150 14.28 5.16 -8.67
CA ILE A 150 15.03 5.89 -7.63
C ILE A 150 16.53 5.97 -7.97
N PHE A 151 17.09 4.95 -8.62
CA PHE A 151 18.52 4.91 -9.00
C PHE A 151 18.79 5.26 -10.48
N ASP A 152 17.79 5.83 -11.16
CA ASP A 152 17.82 6.23 -12.59
C ASP A 152 18.32 5.11 -13.54
N ASP A 153 17.98 3.86 -13.23
CA ASP A 153 18.34 2.69 -14.04
C ASP A 153 17.20 2.29 -14.99
N LYS A 154 17.11 3.04 -16.09
CA LYS A 154 16.08 2.86 -17.13
C LYS A 154 16.15 1.49 -17.82
N GLU A 155 17.35 0.92 -17.98
CA GLU A 155 17.51 -0.41 -18.58
C GLU A 155 16.91 -1.48 -17.67
N MET A 156 17.22 -1.42 -16.37
CA MET A 156 16.68 -2.39 -15.42
C MET A 156 15.18 -2.21 -15.24
N LEU A 157 14.69 -0.97 -15.21
CA LEU A 157 13.25 -0.66 -15.19
C LEU A 157 12.52 -1.35 -16.34
N GLU A 158 13.00 -1.18 -17.58
CA GLU A 158 12.37 -1.79 -18.76
C GLU A 158 12.34 -3.32 -18.66
N ARG A 159 13.42 -3.94 -18.17
CA ARG A 159 13.52 -5.39 -17.99
C ARG A 159 12.58 -5.90 -16.90
N ILE A 160 12.47 -5.17 -15.80
CA ILE A 160 11.56 -5.51 -14.69
C ILE A 160 10.11 -5.43 -15.15
N LEU A 161 9.72 -4.37 -15.86
CA LEU A 161 8.36 -4.18 -16.36
C LEU A 161 7.96 -5.23 -17.41
N LYS A 162 8.92 -5.85 -18.10
CA LYS A 162 8.69 -6.92 -19.08
C LYS A 162 8.54 -8.32 -18.48
N SER A 163 8.97 -8.55 -17.24
CA SER A 163 8.89 -9.87 -16.60
C SER A 163 7.62 -9.98 -15.77
N ASP A 164 6.95 -11.14 -15.83
CA ASP A 164 5.79 -11.48 -15.00
C ASP A 164 6.13 -12.51 -13.91
N ASN A 165 7.41 -12.90 -13.78
CA ASN A 165 7.88 -13.93 -12.87
C ASN A 165 8.51 -13.29 -11.63
N PRO A 166 7.88 -13.38 -10.43
CA PRO A 166 8.38 -12.73 -9.21
C PRO A 166 9.83 -13.10 -8.86
N LYS A 167 10.26 -14.33 -9.17
CA LYS A 167 11.64 -14.74 -8.93
C LYS A 167 12.62 -14.00 -9.83
N GLU A 168 12.32 -13.92 -11.13
CA GLU A 168 13.15 -13.20 -12.09
C GLU A 168 13.16 -11.69 -11.78
N ILE A 169 12.00 -11.11 -11.48
CA ILE A 169 11.86 -9.72 -11.06
C ILE A 169 12.78 -9.41 -9.87
N LYS A 170 12.75 -10.25 -8.82
CA LYS A 170 13.64 -10.09 -7.66
C LYS A 170 15.11 -10.19 -8.04
N GLU A 171 15.47 -11.09 -8.95
CA GLU A 171 16.83 -11.23 -9.45
C GLU A 171 17.29 -10.01 -10.28
N LEU A 172 16.39 -9.38 -11.04
CA LEU A 172 16.63 -8.13 -11.76
C LEU A 172 16.80 -6.95 -10.80
N GLY A 173 15.93 -6.82 -9.80
CA GLY A 173 16.01 -5.75 -8.80
C GLY A 173 17.25 -5.79 -7.91
N ARG A 174 17.93 -6.94 -7.82
CA ARG A 174 19.27 -7.07 -7.22
C ARG A 174 20.40 -6.53 -8.09
N LYS A 175 20.15 -6.32 -9.39
CA LYS A 175 21.12 -5.86 -10.40
C LYS A 175 20.94 -4.40 -10.78
N VAL A 176 20.02 -3.67 -10.14
CA VAL A 176 19.83 -2.23 -10.32
C VAL A 176 21.17 -1.52 -10.09
N ASN A 177 21.59 -0.76 -11.11
CA ASN A 177 22.81 0.04 -11.10
C ASN A 177 22.67 1.23 -10.15
N ASN A 178 23.79 1.83 -9.75
CA ASN A 178 23.85 3.00 -8.86
C ASN A 178 23.19 2.79 -7.48
N PHE A 179 22.91 1.55 -7.10
CA PHE A 179 22.23 1.23 -5.85
C PHE A 179 22.99 1.78 -4.64
N ASN A 180 22.25 2.51 -3.80
CA ASN A 180 22.74 3.02 -2.52
C ASN A 180 21.81 2.56 -1.39
N GLU A 181 22.34 1.76 -0.47
CA GLU A 181 21.58 1.18 0.64
C GLU A 181 20.97 2.25 1.56
N ALA A 182 21.67 3.37 1.79
CA ALA A 182 21.19 4.42 2.67
C ALA A 182 20.00 5.18 2.06
N ILE A 183 20.05 5.44 0.75
CA ILE A 183 18.92 6.02 0.01
C ILE A 183 17.75 5.04 0.01
N TRP A 184 18.01 3.76 -0.32
CA TRP A 184 16.96 2.74 -0.35
C TRP A 184 16.32 2.54 1.01
N THR A 185 17.09 2.49 2.09
CA THR A 185 16.55 2.32 3.46
C THR A 185 15.59 3.45 3.84
N LYS A 186 15.86 4.69 3.41
CA LYS A 186 14.96 5.83 3.64
C LYS A 186 13.65 5.74 2.86
N LYS A 187 13.68 5.18 1.64
CA LYS A 187 12.53 5.18 0.72
C LYS A 187 11.72 3.88 0.75
N ARG A 188 12.36 2.73 0.99
CA ARG A 188 11.79 1.37 0.80
C ARG A 188 10.46 1.16 1.50
N TYR A 189 10.31 1.72 2.70
CA TYR A 189 9.10 1.56 3.50
C TYR A 189 7.92 2.27 2.86
N SER A 190 8.07 3.56 2.53
CA SER A 190 7.06 4.35 1.83
C SER A 190 6.72 3.74 0.46
N THR A 191 7.71 3.25 -0.28
CA THR A 191 7.48 2.52 -1.53
C THR A 191 6.56 1.32 -1.30
N VAL A 192 6.86 0.44 -0.34
CA VAL A 192 6.05 -0.75 -0.08
C VAL A 192 4.66 -0.40 0.46
N LEU A 193 4.52 0.66 1.27
CA LEU A 193 3.23 1.19 1.70
C LEU A 193 2.37 1.64 0.51
N ASN A 194 2.91 2.54 -0.31
CA ASN A 194 2.19 3.13 -1.45
C ASN A 194 1.75 2.04 -2.45
N GLY A 195 2.64 1.10 -2.77
CA GLY A 195 2.33 -0.02 -3.66
C GLY A 195 1.28 -0.99 -3.08
N ASN A 196 1.40 -1.38 -1.80
CA ASN A 196 0.40 -2.27 -1.20
C ASN A 196 -0.96 -1.56 -1.11
N TYR A 197 -0.99 -0.27 -0.77
CA TYR A 197 -2.23 0.51 -0.79
C TYR A 197 -2.88 0.45 -2.17
N ALA A 198 -2.14 0.75 -3.25
CA ALA A 198 -2.66 0.66 -4.62
C ALA A 198 -3.15 -0.76 -4.97
N LYS A 199 -2.36 -1.80 -4.68
CA LYS A 199 -2.72 -3.21 -4.90
C LYS A 199 -4.04 -3.56 -4.21
N PHE A 200 -4.16 -3.29 -2.92
CA PHE A 200 -5.35 -3.68 -2.16
C PHE A 200 -6.56 -2.83 -2.56
N LEU A 201 -6.41 -1.52 -2.74
CA LEU A 201 -7.47 -0.60 -3.18
C LEU A 201 -8.14 -1.07 -4.48
N GLN A 202 -7.34 -1.52 -5.44
CA GLN A 202 -7.81 -1.94 -6.77
C GLN A 202 -8.35 -3.37 -6.82
N ASN A 203 -8.12 -4.16 -5.77
CA ASN A 203 -8.48 -5.57 -5.72
C ASN A 203 -9.45 -5.85 -4.54
N PRO A 204 -10.78 -5.66 -4.73
CA PRO A 204 -11.76 -5.68 -3.64
C PRO A 204 -11.73 -6.94 -2.79
N LYS A 205 -11.49 -8.11 -3.40
CA LYS A 205 -11.41 -9.37 -2.66
C LYS A 205 -10.15 -9.46 -1.78
N LEU A 206 -9.01 -8.94 -2.26
CA LEU A 206 -7.78 -8.87 -1.47
C LEU A 206 -7.93 -7.87 -0.32
N MET A 207 -8.50 -6.70 -0.60
CA MET A 207 -8.79 -5.71 0.43
C MET A 207 -9.72 -6.26 1.50
N GLN A 208 -10.79 -6.96 1.11
CA GLN A 208 -11.70 -7.57 2.08
C GLN A 208 -10.95 -8.56 2.97
N PHE A 209 -10.05 -9.38 2.40
CA PHE A 209 -9.21 -10.27 3.19
C PHE A 209 -8.32 -9.51 4.18
N LEU A 210 -7.66 -8.43 3.74
CA LEU A 210 -6.81 -7.61 4.60
C LEU A 210 -7.61 -6.98 5.75
N LEU A 211 -8.80 -6.44 5.48
CA LEU A 211 -9.69 -5.87 6.51
C LEU A 211 -10.17 -6.93 7.51
N GLN A 212 -10.41 -8.17 7.06
CA GLN A 212 -10.80 -9.31 7.92
C GLN A 212 -9.69 -9.79 8.85
N THR A 213 -8.45 -9.33 8.67
CA THR A 213 -7.38 -9.59 9.64
C THR A 213 -7.57 -8.81 10.94
N GLU A 214 -8.50 -7.86 10.97
CA GLU A 214 -8.90 -7.06 12.14
C GLU A 214 -7.70 -6.45 12.84
N ASP A 215 -7.50 -6.68 14.14
CA ASP A 215 -6.43 -6.08 14.92
C ASP A 215 -5.22 -7.03 15.09
N LYS A 216 -5.19 -8.14 14.33
CA LYS A 216 -4.07 -9.09 14.39
C LYS A 216 -2.78 -8.45 13.88
N ILE A 217 -1.66 -8.80 14.52
CA ILE A 217 -0.31 -8.47 14.07
C ILE A 217 0.00 -9.34 12.87
N LEU A 218 0.21 -8.73 11.70
CA LEU A 218 0.60 -9.46 10.49
C LEU A 218 2.10 -9.75 10.56
N VAL A 219 2.48 -11.01 10.34
CA VAL A 219 3.87 -11.45 10.51
C VAL A 219 4.34 -12.21 9.28
N GLU A 220 5.30 -11.65 8.55
CA GLU A 220 5.94 -12.37 7.46
C GLU A 220 6.96 -13.37 8.04
N ALA A 221 6.51 -14.61 8.21
CA ALA A 221 7.28 -15.72 8.78
C ALA A 221 8.23 -16.37 7.76
N SER A 222 9.02 -15.52 7.10
CA SER A 222 10.07 -15.93 6.17
C SER A 222 11.37 -16.24 6.92
N PRO A 223 11.92 -17.46 6.84
CA PRO A 223 13.20 -17.80 7.49
C PRO A 223 14.42 -17.17 6.79
N TYR A 224 14.23 -16.59 5.60
CA TYR A 224 15.32 -16.06 4.76
C TYR A 224 15.34 -14.54 4.68
N ASP A 225 14.30 -13.86 5.19
CA ASP A 225 14.16 -12.41 5.11
C ASP A 225 14.14 -11.83 6.53
N GLN A 226 15.17 -11.04 6.85
CA GLN A 226 15.31 -10.36 8.15
C GLN A 226 14.92 -8.88 8.08
N ILE A 227 14.53 -8.37 6.91
CA ILE A 227 14.13 -6.97 6.74
C ILE A 227 12.61 -6.93 6.63
N TRP A 228 12.05 -7.57 5.62
CA TRP A 228 10.61 -7.58 5.40
C TRP A 228 9.91 -8.61 6.30
N GLY A 229 10.61 -9.70 6.61
CA GLY A 229 10.14 -10.74 7.54
C GLY A 229 10.88 -10.79 8.87
N ILE A 230 10.49 -11.77 9.70
CA ILE A 230 11.04 -11.98 11.04
C ILE A 230 12.28 -12.87 11.07
N GLY A 231 12.77 -13.35 9.92
CA GLY A 231 13.91 -14.25 9.84
C GLY A 231 13.70 -15.62 10.49
N MET A 232 12.44 -16.07 10.60
CA MET A 232 12.04 -17.31 11.28
C MET A 232 10.91 -18.00 10.52
N SER A 233 10.85 -19.34 10.61
CA SER A 233 9.75 -20.14 10.05
C SER A 233 8.49 -20.03 10.92
N SER A 234 7.31 -20.21 10.31
CA SER A 234 6.03 -20.31 11.02
C SER A 234 5.98 -21.46 12.04
N ASP A 235 6.82 -22.47 11.86
CA ASP A 235 6.89 -23.64 12.75
C ASP A 235 7.85 -23.46 13.95
N ASP A 236 8.55 -22.32 14.02
CA ASP A 236 9.46 -22.02 15.13
C ASP A 236 8.68 -21.82 16.44
N GLN A 237 9.10 -22.46 17.53
CA GLN A 237 8.44 -22.37 18.83
C GLN A 237 8.40 -20.94 19.39
N SER A 238 9.33 -20.09 18.95
CA SER A 238 9.44 -18.69 19.34
C SER A 238 8.83 -17.70 18.34
N VAL A 239 8.12 -18.18 17.32
CA VAL A 239 7.54 -17.32 16.27
C VAL A 239 6.53 -16.29 16.81
N ASN A 240 5.86 -16.59 17.92
CA ASN A 240 4.91 -15.68 18.58
C ASN A 240 5.55 -14.83 19.69
N ASP A 241 6.88 -14.80 19.78
CA ASP A 241 7.64 -14.00 20.75
C ASP A 241 8.46 -12.92 20.00
N PRO A 242 7.96 -11.68 19.91
CA PRO A 242 8.64 -10.59 19.20
C PRO A 242 10.05 -10.31 19.70
N PHE A 243 10.36 -10.62 20.97
CA PHE A 243 11.71 -10.44 21.53
C PHE A 243 12.73 -11.44 20.98
N LYS A 244 12.27 -12.52 20.35
CA LYS A 244 13.10 -13.56 19.75
C LYS A 244 13.15 -13.49 18.23
N TRP A 245 12.41 -12.56 17.62
CA TRP A 245 12.47 -12.34 16.17
C TRP A 245 13.87 -11.94 15.73
N LYS A 246 14.29 -12.47 14.57
CA LYS A 246 15.62 -12.24 14.00
C LYS A 246 15.60 -11.20 12.87
N GLY A 247 14.44 -10.61 12.61
CA GLY A 247 14.21 -9.67 11.54
C GLY A 247 13.14 -8.66 11.90
N GLU A 248 13.02 -7.62 11.06
CA GLU A 248 12.28 -6.38 11.35
C GLU A 248 10.77 -6.47 11.09
N ASN A 249 10.28 -7.49 10.36
CA ASN A 249 8.86 -7.64 9.98
C ASN A 249 8.27 -6.40 9.27
N LEU A 250 9.07 -5.66 8.49
CA LEU A 250 8.60 -4.42 7.87
C LEU A 250 7.36 -4.63 6.99
N LEU A 251 7.22 -5.78 6.34
CA LEU A 251 6.08 -6.04 5.46
C LEU A 251 4.79 -6.18 6.27
N GLY A 252 4.83 -6.96 7.36
CA GLY A 252 3.70 -7.12 8.25
C GLY A 252 3.18 -5.78 8.77
N PHE A 253 4.11 -4.93 9.22
CA PHE A 253 3.79 -3.58 9.67
C PHE A 253 3.23 -2.69 8.57
N ALA A 254 3.82 -2.69 7.37
CA ALA A 254 3.31 -1.93 6.24
C ALA A 254 1.87 -2.33 5.86
N LEU A 255 1.58 -3.64 5.85
CA LEU A 255 0.23 -4.15 5.58
C LEU A 255 -0.78 -3.72 6.66
N MET A 256 -0.36 -3.60 7.93
CA MET A 256 -1.20 -3.09 9.01
C MET A 256 -1.54 -1.60 8.82
N GLU A 257 -0.57 -0.77 8.43
CA GLU A 257 -0.85 0.64 8.12
C GLU A 257 -1.79 0.78 6.93
N VAL A 258 -1.57 0.01 5.87
CA VAL A 258 -2.47 -0.04 4.71
C VAL A 258 -3.87 -0.48 5.13
N ARG A 259 -3.99 -1.48 6.00
CA ARG A 259 -5.28 -1.93 6.54
C ARG A 259 -6.00 -0.82 7.28
N ASP A 260 -5.31 -0.07 8.12
CA ASP A 260 -5.90 1.00 8.92
C ASP A 260 -6.40 2.14 8.04
N GLU A 261 -5.62 2.51 7.04
CA GLU A 261 -5.99 3.53 6.06
C GLU A 261 -7.19 3.08 5.21
N LEU A 262 -7.17 1.84 4.72
CA LEU A 262 -8.31 1.27 3.99
C LEU A 262 -9.55 1.23 4.90
N LYS A 263 -9.43 0.81 6.16
CA LYS A 263 -10.55 0.79 7.13
C LYS A 263 -11.14 2.19 7.33
N ARG A 264 -10.30 3.23 7.35
CA ARG A 264 -10.72 4.63 7.48
C ARG A 264 -11.55 5.09 6.28
N ILE A 265 -11.07 4.85 5.06
CA ILE A 265 -11.71 5.37 3.84
C ILE A 265 -12.84 4.47 3.31
N TYR A 266 -12.81 3.16 3.55
CA TYR A 266 -13.80 2.19 3.04
C TYR A 266 -15.07 2.09 3.88
N LYS A 267 -15.14 2.78 5.03
CA LYS A 267 -16.28 2.70 5.95
C LYS A 267 -17.65 2.82 5.25
N ASN A 268 -17.74 3.66 4.22
CA ASN A 268 -18.96 3.90 3.45
C ASN A 268 -18.87 3.46 1.98
N TYR A 269 -17.88 2.63 1.60
CA TYR A 269 -17.64 2.25 0.21
C TYR A 269 -18.86 1.62 -0.47
N ASN A 270 -19.62 0.77 0.24
CA ASN A 270 -20.83 0.14 -0.29
C ASN A 270 -21.98 1.13 -0.58
N ALA A 271 -21.88 2.39 -0.12
CA ALA A 271 -22.83 3.45 -0.46
C ALA A 271 -22.48 4.15 -1.80
N LEU A 272 -21.32 3.84 -2.40
CA LEU A 272 -20.88 4.41 -3.66
C LEU A 272 -21.59 3.77 -4.84
N ASN A 273 -21.90 4.60 -5.85
CA ASN A 273 -22.32 4.14 -7.15
C ASN A 273 -21.19 4.40 -8.16
N LEU A 274 -20.41 3.35 -8.46
CA LEU A 274 -19.29 3.40 -9.41
C LEU A 274 -19.74 3.36 -10.88
N ASN A 275 -21.02 3.13 -11.15
CA ASN A 275 -21.58 3.12 -12.50
C ASN A 275 -22.15 4.48 -12.92
N LYS A 276 -22.05 5.48 -12.05
CA LYS A 276 -22.54 6.83 -12.30
C LYS A 276 -21.35 7.69 -12.76
N LEU A 277 -21.30 7.93 -14.07
CA LEU A 277 -20.78 9.17 -14.64
C LEU A 277 -21.72 10.29 -14.17
#